data_AF-A0A4U5MDM1-F1
#
_entry.id   AF-A0A4U5MDM1-F1
#
_cell.length_a   1.000
_cell.length_b   1.000
_cell.length_c   1.000
_cell.angle_alpha   90.00
_cell.angle_beta   90.00
_cell.angle_gamma   90.00
#
_symmetry.space_group_name_H-M   'P 1'
#
loop_
_entity.id
_entity.type
_entity.pdbx_description
1 polymer ?
#
loop_
_entity_poly.entity_id
_entity_poly.type
_entity_poly.pdbx_seq_one_letter_code
_entity_poly.pdbx_strand_id
1 'polypeptide(L)'
;MHRFNRNVSKEDVTLFDKCCPRPKLADVINAAYYLEMPDLIDTLVKYTANNLEGKTAEQMSWLEIPLKKDEKKKEAEDEGEGGSAEKRERADDA
;
A
#
# COMPACT_ATOMS: atom_id res chain seq x y z
N MET A 1 -12.12 -19.02 -22.54
CA MET A 1 -11.73 -17.99 -21.55
C MET A 1 -11.43 -16.70 -22.29
N HIS A 2 -12.13 -15.61 -21.97
CA HIS A 2 -11.83 -14.29 -22.53
C HIS A 2 -10.66 -13.70 -21.74
N ARG A 3 -9.49 -13.54 -22.36
CA ARG A 3 -8.35 -12.87 -21.73
C ARG A 3 -8.62 -11.37 -21.76
N PHE A 4 -8.62 -10.72 -20.59
CA PHE A 4 -8.69 -9.27 -20.50
C PHE A 4 -7.51 -8.66 -21.28
N ASN A 5 -7.81 -7.79 -22.25
CA ASN A 5 -6.77 -7.08 -23.02
C ASN A 5 -6.08 -6.08 -22.09
N ARG A 6 -4.75 -6.18 -21.94
CA ARG A 6 -3.96 -5.29 -21.07
C ARG A 6 -2.96 -4.42 -21.80
N ASN A 7 -3.16 -4.24 -23.10
CA ASN A 7 -2.30 -3.37 -23.88
C ASN A 7 -2.51 -1.92 -23.45
N VAL A 8 -1.42 -1.30 -23.00
CA VAL A 8 -1.32 0.11 -22.63
C VAL A 8 -0.19 0.70 -23.47
N SER A 9 -0.34 1.94 -23.95
CA SER A 9 0.72 2.59 -24.72
C SER A 9 1.96 2.83 -23.84
N LYS A 10 3.13 2.95 -24.44
CA LYS A 10 4.37 3.21 -23.67
C LYS A 10 4.32 4.61 -23.05
N GLU A 11 3.68 5.53 -23.72
CA GLU A 11 3.47 6.91 -23.32
C GLU A 11 2.61 6.98 -22.05
N ASP A 12 1.51 6.24 -22.02
CA ASP A 12 0.62 6.15 -20.85
C ASP A 12 1.32 5.48 -19.67
N VAL A 13 2.07 4.39 -19.90
CA VAL A 13 2.88 3.76 -18.85
C VAL A 13 3.86 4.78 -18.26
N THR A 14 4.59 5.50 -19.13
CA THR A 14 5.56 6.52 -18.70
C THR A 14 4.89 7.69 -17.96
N LEU A 15 3.64 8.02 -18.31
CA LEU A 15 2.85 9.03 -17.62
C LEU A 15 2.44 8.56 -16.22
N PHE A 16 1.88 7.36 -16.10
CA PHE A 16 1.39 6.83 -14.83
C PHE A 16 2.50 6.41 -13.88
N ASP A 17 3.67 6.01 -14.38
CA ASP A 17 4.86 5.76 -13.55
C ASP A 17 5.30 7.02 -12.78
N LYS A 18 5.00 8.22 -13.31
CA LYS A 18 5.27 9.50 -12.64
C LYS A 18 4.26 9.82 -11.54
N CYS A 19 3.15 9.09 -11.45
CA CYS A 19 2.14 9.24 -10.40
C CYS A 19 2.57 8.59 -9.07
N CYS A 20 3.81 8.85 -8.66
CA CYS A 20 4.34 8.54 -7.33
C CYS A 20 4.36 9.81 -6.46
N PRO A 21 3.93 9.75 -5.19
CA PRO A 21 3.47 8.56 -4.44
C PRO A 21 2.04 8.10 -4.82
N ARG A 22 1.62 6.94 -4.32
CA ARG A 22 0.32 6.29 -4.60
C ARG A 22 -0.88 7.26 -4.60
N PRO A 23 -1.00 8.23 -3.66
CA PRO A 23 -2.13 9.16 -3.66
C PRO A 23 -2.34 9.88 -4.99
N LYS A 24 -1.27 10.24 -5.72
CA LYS A 24 -1.40 10.91 -7.02
C LYS A 24 -2.07 10.03 -8.06
N LEU A 25 -1.75 8.73 -8.10
CA LEU A 25 -2.40 7.79 -9.02
C LEU A 25 -3.86 7.60 -8.64
N ALA A 26 -4.17 7.53 -7.34
CA ALA A 26 -5.53 7.45 -6.85
C ALA A 26 -6.37 8.67 -7.25
N ASP A 27 -5.81 9.88 -7.16
CA ASP A 27 -6.49 11.10 -7.60
C ASP A 27 -6.82 11.09 -9.10
N VAL A 28 -5.89 10.61 -9.93
CA VAL A 28 -6.12 10.45 -11.37
C VAL A 28 -7.23 9.43 -11.67
N ILE A 29 -7.24 8.30 -10.95
CA ILE A 29 -8.32 7.30 -11.05
C ILE A 29 -9.66 7.92 -10.63
N ASN A 30 -9.70 8.60 -9.49
CA ASN A 30 -10.92 9.24 -8.99
C ASN A 30 -11.42 10.30 -9.98
N ALA A 31 -10.54 11.13 -10.55
CA ALA A 31 -10.89 12.11 -11.56
C ALA A 31 -11.44 11.45 -12.84
N ALA A 32 -10.84 10.34 -13.29
CA ALA A 32 -11.30 9.60 -14.46
C ALA A 32 -12.73 9.06 -14.28
N TYR A 33 -13.04 8.50 -13.11
CA TYR A 33 -14.39 8.03 -12.77
C TYR A 33 -15.37 9.19 -12.58
N TYR A 34 -14.97 10.26 -11.90
CA TYR A 34 -15.82 11.42 -11.65
C TYR A 34 -16.21 12.15 -12.94
N LEU A 35 -15.28 12.27 -13.89
CA LEU A 35 -15.49 12.89 -15.18
C LEU A 35 -16.09 11.94 -16.24
N GLU A 36 -16.36 10.69 -15.87
CA GLU A 36 -16.88 9.64 -16.75
C GLU A 36 -16.07 9.51 -18.05
N MET A 37 -14.74 9.39 -17.93
CA MET A 37 -13.83 9.25 -19.08
C MET A 37 -13.51 7.77 -19.34
N PRO A 38 -14.33 7.04 -20.11
CA PRO A 38 -14.23 5.58 -20.24
C PRO A 38 -12.88 5.12 -20.79
N ASP A 39 -12.30 5.83 -21.75
CA ASP A 39 -11.02 5.48 -22.36
C ASP A 39 -9.86 5.60 -21.34
N LEU A 40 -9.91 6.63 -20.49
CA LEU A 40 -8.91 6.79 -19.42
C LEU A 40 -9.12 5.74 -18.33
N ILE A 41 -10.37 5.47 -17.94
CA ILE A 41 -10.70 4.42 -16.96
C ILE A 41 -10.15 3.07 -17.44
N ASP A 42 -10.44 2.69 -18.68
CA ASP A 42 -9.97 1.43 -19.26
C ASP A 42 -8.43 1.34 -19.26
N THR A 43 -7.75 2.42 -19.64
CA THR A 43 -6.28 2.49 -19.65
C THR A 43 -5.71 2.35 -18.23
N LEU A 44 -6.28 3.04 -17.24
CA LEU A 44 -5.87 2.96 -15.84
C LEU A 44 -6.11 1.56 -15.23
N VAL A 45 -7.22 0.91 -15.59
CA VAL A 45 -7.51 -0.47 -15.17
C VAL A 45 -6.45 -1.42 -15.74
N LYS A 46 -6.12 -1.31 -17.03
CA LYS A 46 -5.10 -2.14 -17.68
C LYS A 46 -3.71 -1.91 -17.08
N TYR A 47 -3.33 -0.65 -16.86
CA TYR A 47 -2.06 -0.26 -16.24
C TYR A 47 -1.95 -0.83 -14.83
N THR A 48 -3.01 -0.70 -14.03
CA THR A 48 -3.05 -1.22 -12.65
C THR A 48 -2.96 -2.75 -12.66
N ALA A 49 -3.71 -3.43 -13.53
CA ALA A 49 -3.67 -4.89 -13.65
C ALA A 49 -2.28 -5.42 -14.03
N ASN A 50 -1.58 -4.75 -14.95
CA ASN A 50 -0.19 -5.08 -15.30
C ASN A 50 0.78 -4.90 -14.13
N ASN A 51 0.48 -3.96 -13.23
CA ASN A 51 1.28 -3.71 -12.05
C ASN A 51 0.95 -4.61 -10.85
N LEU A 52 -0.08 -5.46 -10.96
CA LEU A 52 -0.46 -6.44 -9.95
C LEU A 52 -0.10 -7.88 -10.36
N GLU A 53 -0.26 -8.23 -11.64
CA GLU A 53 -0.07 -9.62 -12.07
C GLU A 53 1.38 -10.08 -11.92
N GLY A 54 1.55 -11.28 -11.36
CA GLY A 54 2.86 -11.92 -11.21
C GLY A 54 3.77 -11.26 -10.18
N LYS A 55 3.34 -10.20 -9.51
CA LYS A 55 4.12 -9.54 -8.45
C LYS A 55 3.83 -10.17 -7.08
N THR A 56 4.83 -10.18 -6.20
CA THR A 56 4.64 -10.54 -4.78
C THR A 56 4.12 -9.35 -3.98
N ALA A 57 3.65 -9.59 -2.76
CA ALA A 57 3.18 -8.53 -1.88
C ALA A 57 4.30 -7.50 -1.57
N GLU A 58 5.55 -7.97 -1.44
CA GLU A 58 6.71 -7.09 -1.25
C GLU A 58 6.98 -6.19 -2.47
N GLN A 59 6.79 -6.72 -3.69
CA GLN A 59 6.92 -5.96 -4.94
C GLN A 59 5.75 -4.99 -5.17
N MET A 60 4.63 -5.20 -4.47
CA MET A 60 3.47 -4.32 -4.45
C MET A 60 3.48 -3.32 -3.29
N SER A 61 4.65 -3.06 -2.68
CA SER A 61 4.81 -2.07 -1.61
C SER A 61 4.30 -0.67 -1.98
N TRP A 62 4.27 -0.33 -3.27
CA TRP A 62 3.66 0.89 -3.81
C TRP A 62 2.16 1.02 -3.52
N LEU A 63 1.47 -0.08 -3.19
CA LEU A 63 0.08 -0.04 -2.71
C LEU A 63 -0.03 0.49 -1.29
N GLU A 64 1.07 0.62 -0.55
CA GLU A 64 1.09 1.11 0.84
C GLU A 64 0.16 0.29 1.76
N ILE A 65 0.01 -1.00 1.47
CA ILE A 65 -0.75 -1.94 2.31
C ILE A 65 0.26 -2.60 3.28
N PRO A 66 0.09 -2.46 4.61
CA PRO A 66 0.94 -3.12 5.59
C PRO A 66 0.96 -4.63 5.37
N LEU A 67 2.15 -5.25 5.40
CA LEU A 67 2.25 -6.71 5.35
C LEU A 67 2.18 -7.26 6.77
N LYS A 68 1.67 -8.49 6.94
CA LYS A 68 1.58 -9.18 8.25
C LYS A 68 2.92 -9.30 9.00
N LYS A 69 4.04 -9.26 8.27
CA LYS A 69 5.39 -9.26 8.87
C LYS A 69 5.73 -7.91 9.49
N ASP A 70 5.20 -6.82 8.94
CA ASP A 70 5.38 -5.46 9.45
C ASP A 70 4.49 -5.22 10.68
N GLU A 71 3.30 -5.84 10.72
CA GLU A 71 2.40 -5.78 11.87
C GLU A 71 3.04 -6.40 13.13
N LYS A 72 3.63 -7.59 13.01
CA LYS A 72 4.35 -8.24 14.13
C LYS A 72 5.56 -7.45 14.63
N LYS A 73 6.23 -6.71 13.74
CA LYS A 73 7.37 -5.86 14.13
C LYS A 73 6.90 -4.64 14.93
N LYS A 74 5.75 -4.08 14.56
CA LYS A 74 5.13 -2.95 15.26
C LYS A 74 4.65 -3.33 16.67
N GLU A 75 4.11 -4.53 16.84
CA GLU A 75 3.73 -5.07 18.16
C GLU A 75 4.96 -5.26 19.08
N ALA A 76 6.08 -5.75 18.54
CA ALA A 76 7.31 -5.95 19.32
C ALA A 76 8.04 -4.63 19.69
N GLU A 77 7.86 -3.57 18.91
CA GLU A 77 8.40 -2.24 19.22
C GLU A 77 7.54 -1.50 20.28
N ASP A 78 6.22 -1.73 20.30
CA ASP A 78 5.29 -1.16 21.29
C ASP A 78 5.41 -1.83 22.69
N GLU A 79 5.79 -3.11 22.74
CA GLU A 79 6.09 -3.80 24.00
C GLU A 79 7.51 -3.53 24.55
N GLY A 80 8.32 -2.71 23.85
CA GLY A 80 9.71 -2.40 24.20
C GLY A 80 9.93 -1.23 25.16
N GLU A 81 8.93 -0.37 25.39
CA GLU A 81 9.00 0.79 26.30
C GLU A 81 8.17 0.58 27.59
N GLY A 82 8.40 -0.55 28.27
CA GLY A 82 7.81 -0.85 29.58
C GLY A 82 8.89 -1.20 30.61
N GLY A 83 9.71 -0.23 30.97
CA GLY A 83 10.86 -0.40 31.88
C GLY A 83 10.50 -1.06 33.22
N SER A 84 11.12 -2.22 33.45
CA SER A 84 11.65 -2.77 34.70
C SER A 84 10.78 -2.74 35.96
N ALA A 85 10.25 -3.91 36.29
CA ALA A 85 9.80 -4.25 37.64
C ALA A 85 10.98 -4.28 38.62
N GLU A 86 10.97 -3.45 39.66
CA GLU A 86 11.77 -3.67 40.87
C GLU A 86 10.85 -3.79 42.10
N LYS A 87 11.13 -4.81 42.91
CA LYS A 87 10.24 -5.45 43.90
C LYS A 87 10.72 -5.09 45.32
N ARG A 88 9.78 -4.67 46.19
CA ARG A 88 9.75 -4.75 47.68
C ARG A 88 10.73 -3.81 48.41
N GLU A 89 10.35 -3.13 49.50
CA GLU A 89 10.04 -3.73 50.80
C GLU A 89 9.10 -2.85 51.66
N ARG A 90 8.29 -3.49 52.51
CA ARG A 90 7.36 -2.88 53.46
C ARG A 90 8.09 -2.75 54.79
N ALA A 91 8.25 -1.53 55.29
CA ALA A 91 8.67 -1.28 56.68
C ALA A 91 7.46 -0.74 57.45
N ASP A 92 6.92 -1.60 58.32
CA ASP A 92 6.13 -1.21 59.49
C ASP A 92 7.09 -0.58 60.51
N ASP A 93 6.80 0.61 61.03
CA ASP A 93 7.43 1.09 62.26
C ASP A 93 6.46 1.95 63.09
N ALA A 94 6.20 1.40 64.29
CA ALA A 94 5.77 1.95 65.58
C ALA A 94 4.69 3.04 65.67
#